data_AF-A0A523X795-F1
#
_entry.id   AF-A0A523X795-F1
#
_cell.length_a   1.000
_cell.length_b   1.000
_cell.length_c   1.000
_cell.angle_alpha   90.00
_cell.angle_beta   90.00
_cell.angle_gamma   90.00
#
_symmetry.space_group_name_H-M   'P 1'
#
loop_
_entity.id
_entity.type
_entity.pdbx_description
1 polymer ?
#
loop_
_entity_poly.entity_id
_entity_poly.type
_entity_poly.pdbx_seq_one_letter_code
_entity_poly.pdbx_strand_id
1 'polypeptide(L)'
;MSHTGIFATAAECASKVGENYDATGWHEANINQWCAEIESEVNVLTGYNFSDNYATLNEDVKKILTLIESNYAGIHGIMFNMVGYTSRIEAEDMVNVLWASMQLNLDLLKDPSSVTFMRGET
;
A
#
# COMPACT_ATOMS: atom_id res chain seq x y z
N MET A 1 -19.02 -7.12 0.16
CA MET A 1 -17.86 -7.84 -0.40
C MET A 1 -16.87 -7.98 0.74
N SER A 2 -16.06 -9.04 0.78
CA SER A 2 -15.00 -9.19 1.80
C SER A 2 -13.71 -8.59 1.27
N HIS A 3 -12.84 -8.13 2.15
CA HIS A 3 -11.51 -7.64 1.82
C HIS A 3 -10.70 -8.78 1.19
N THR A 4 -10.02 -8.49 0.08
CA THR A 4 -9.23 -9.47 -0.68
C THR A 4 -7.77 -9.08 -0.86
N GLY A 5 -7.34 -7.91 -0.36
CA GLY A 5 -5.92 -7.53 -0.35
C GLY A 5 -5.09 -8.49 0.50
N ILE A 6 -3.88 -8.76 0.04
CA ILE A 6 -2.96 -9.74 0.61
C ILE A 6 -1.96 -9.08 1.55
N PHE A 7 -1.38 -7.93 1.18
CA PHE A 7 -0.33 -7.33 2.00
C PHE A 7 -0.85 -6.43 3.11
N ALA A 8 -2.00 -5.79 2.92
CA ALA A 8 -2.63 -4.94 3.93
C ALA A 8 -4.09 -5.31 4.15
N THR A 9 -4.58 -5.00 5.35
CA THR A 9 -6.01 -5.09 5.68
C THR A 9 -6.74 -3.79 5.34
N ALA A 10 -8.06 -3.85 5.15
CA ALA A 10 -8.89 -2.66 4.95
C ALA A 10 -8.73 -1.62 6.08
N ALA A 11 -8.51 -2.07 7.32
CA ALA A 11 -8.27 -1.19 8.46
C ALA A 11 -6.92 -0.46 8.38
N GLU A 12 -5.85 -1.16 7.95
CA GLU A 12 -4.54 -0.55 7.72
C GLU A 12 -4.60 0.47 6.57
N CYS A 13 -5.31 0.17 5.48
CA CYS A 13 -5.58 1.14 4.41
C CYS A 13 -6.38 2.35 4.93
N ALA A 14 -7.39 2.13 5.77
CA ALA A 14 -8.24 3.20 6.29
C ALA A 14 -7.47 4.15 7.21
N SER A 15 -6.44 3.65 7.90
CA SER A 15 -5.56 4.50 8.70
C SER A 15 -4.80 5.56 7.89
N LYS A 16 -4.66 5.38 6.57
CA LYS A 16 -3.87 6.27 5.69
C LYS A 16 -4.66 7.44 5.12
N VAL A 17 -5.98 7.29 4.99
CA VAL A 17 -6.84 8.31 4.40
C VAL A 17 -7.28 9.41 5.38
N GLY A 18 -7.13 9.19 6.69
CA GLY A 18 -7.52 10.13 7.73
C GLY A 18 -9.03 10.09 8.07
N GLU A 19 -9.56 11.13 8.72
CA GLU A 19 -10.94 11.15 9.22
C GLU A 19 -11.98 11.72 8.23
N ASN A 20 -11.55 12.25 7.07
CA ASN A 20 -12.38 13.06 6.18
C ASN A 20 -12.50 12.52 4.74
N TYR A 21 -12.18 11.24 4.53
CA TYR A 21 -12.29 10.62 3.21
C TYR A 21 -13.76 10.47 2.78
N ASP A 22 -13.97 10.46 1.47
CA ASP A 22 -15.29 10.21 0.90
C ASP A 22 -15.62 8.70 0.96
N ALA A 23 -16.59 8.34 1.79
CA ALA A 23 -17.08 6.97 1.93
C ALA A 23 -17.66 6.37 0.62
N THR A 24 -18.02 7.21 -0.34
CA THR A 24 -18.44 6.78 -1.69
C THR A 24 -17.26 6.22 -2.47
N GLY A 25 -16.08 6.82 -2.34
CA GLY A 25 -14.84 6.31 -2.96
C GLY A 25 -14.20 5.22 -2.10
N TRP A 26 -14.33 5.32 -0.79
CA TRP A 26 -13.76 4.40 0.19
C TRP A 26 -14.72 3.24 0.54
N HIS A 27 -15.05 2.44 -0.48
CA HIS A 27 -15.81 1.21 -0.29
C HIS A 27 -14.98 -0.02 -0.64
N GLU A 28 -15.35 -1.18 -0.06
CA GLU A 28 -14.58 -2.43 -0.15
C GLU A 28 -14.09 -2.78 -1.56
N ALA A 29 -14.95 -2.65 -2.58
CA ALA A 29 -14.58 -3.00 -3.95
C ALA A 29 -13.45 -2.13 -4.53
N ASN A 30 -13.37 -0.84 -4.20
CA ASN A 30 -12.28 0.02 -4.68
C ASN A 30 -10.99 -0.27 -3.92
N ILE A 31 -11.09 -0.46 -2.59
CA ILE A 31 -9.95 -0.83 -1.76
C ILE A 31 -9.33 -2.13 -2.27
N ASN A 32 -10.15 -3.16 -2.51
CA ASN A 32 -9.71 -4.44 -3.07
C ASN A 32 -9.04 -4.28 -4.44
N GLN A 33 -9.59 -3.43 -5.31
CA GLN A 33 -8.99 -3.16 -6.62
C GLN A 33 -7.62 -2.53 -6.47
N TRP A 34 -7.48 -1.48 -5.66
CA TRP A 34 -6.20 -0.80 -5.47
C TRP A 34 -5.14 -1.70 -4.84
N CYS A 35 -5.53 -2.56 -3.90
CA CYS A 35 -4.63 -3.56 -3.31
C CYS A 35 -4.13 -4.54 -4.38
N ALA A 36 -5.03 -5.08 -5.22
CA ALA A 36 -4.63 -5.99 -6.29
C ALA A 36 -3.72 -5.34 -7.35
N GLU A 37 -3.93 -4.06 -7.66
CA GLU A 37 -3.09 -3.29 -8.59
C GLU A 37 -1.66 -3.15 -8.07
N ILE A 38 -1.47 -2.70 -6.83
CA ILE A 38 -0.14 -2.50 -6.26
C ILE A 38 0.57 -3.82 -5.94
N GLU A 39 -0.15 -4.86 -5.51
CA GLU A 39 0.41 -6.21 -5.35
C GLU A 39 1.03 -6.72 -6.66
N SER A 40 0.28 -6.55 -7.75
CA SER A 40 0.73 -6.95 -9.09
C SER A 40 1.95 -6.14 -9.52
N GLU A 41 1.95 -4.83 -9.28
CA GLU A 41 3.08 -3.95 -9.60
C GLU A 41 4.34 -4.33 -8.82
N VAL A 42 4.24 -4.52 -7.50
CA VAL A 42 5.37 -4.92 -6.64
C VAL A 42 5.98 -6.24 -7.12
N ASN A 43 5.15 -7.23 -7.43
CA ASN A 43 5.63 -8.53 -7.90
C ASN A 43 6.41 -8.44 -9.21
N VAL A 44 5.91 -7.64 -10.16
CA VAL A 44 6.55 -7.44 -11.46
C VAL A 44 7.84 -6.63 -11.33
N LEU A 45 7.83 -5.56 -10.52
CA LEU A 45 9.00 -4.69 -10.32
C LEU A 45 10.18 -5.39 -9.65
N THR A 46 9.89 -6.29 -8.72
CA THR A 46 10.90 -7.01 -7.92
C THR A 46 11.32 -8.34 -8.55
N GLY A 47 10.54 -8.84 -9.52
CA GLY A 47 10.78 -10.16 -10.12
C GLY A 47 10.53 -11.33 -9.16
N TYR A 48 9.81 -11.10 -8.07
CA TYR A 48 9.45 -12.12 -7.08
C TYR A 48 7.97 -12.01 -6.72
N ASN A 49 7.29 -13.15 -6.70
CA ASN A 49 5.88 -13.21 -6.37
C ASN A 49 5.69 -13.25 -4.85
N PHE A 50 5.55 -12.07 -4.24
CA PHE A 50 5.32 -11.92 -2.80
C PHE A 50 3.90 -12.32 -2.40
N SER A 51 2.90 -12.10 -3.25
CA SER A 51 1.50 -12.44 -2.96
C SER A 51 1.32 -13.94 -2.73
N ASP A 52 1.89 -14.78 -3.61
CA ASP A 52 1.76 -16.23 -3.49
C ASP A 52 2.58 -16.80 -2.31
N ASN A 53 3.73 -16.18 -2.02
CA ASN A 53 4.63 -16.61 -0.96
C ASN A 53 4.39 -15.89 0.37
N TYR A 54 3.34 -15.08 0.49
CA TYR A 54 3.17 -14.15 1.61
C TYR A 54 3.24 -14.86 2.97
N ALA A 55 2.62 -16.04 3.09
CA ALA A 55 2.61 -16.81 4.32
C ALA A 55 4.02 -17.12 4.86
N THR A 56 4.98 -17.39 3.97
CA THR A 56 6.35 -17.81 4.32
C THR A 56 7.32 -16.64 4.52
N LEU A 57 6.92 -15.41 4.20
CA LEU A 57 7.77 -14.23 4.38
C LEU A 57 7.99 -13.94 5.87
N ASN A 58 9.15 -13.37 6.19
CA ASN A 58 9.42 -12.86 7.52
C ASN A 58 8.47 -11.67 7.84
N GLU A 59 8.34 -11.36 9.13
CA GLU A 59 7.43 -10.30 9.58
C GLU A 59 7.87 -8.91 9.10
N ASP A 60 9.17 -8.63 9.02
CA ASP A 60 9.67 -7.32 8.59
C ASP A 60 9.28 -7.02 7.13
N VAL A 61 9.41 -8.00 6.24
CA VAL A 61 8.99 -7.88 4.82
C VAL A 61 7.50 -7.72 4.72
N LYS A 62 6.72 -8.50 5.49
CA LYS A 62 5.28 -8.35 5.52
C LYS A 62 4.89 -6.92 5.87
N LYS A 63 5.55 -6.31 6.88
CA LYS A 63 5.28 -4.92 7.29
C LYS A 63 5.70 -3.88 6.26
N ILE A 64 6.78 -4.09 5.52
CA ILE A 64 7.16 -3.22 4.38
C ILE A 64 6.10 -3.31 3.28
N LEU A 65 5.67 -4.51 2.91
CA LEU A 65 4.62 -4.72 1.90
C LEU A 65 3.28 -4.09 2.34
N THR A 66 2.91 -4.24 3.61
CA THR A 66 1.74 -3.56 4.21
C THR A 66 1.83 -2.04 4.06
N LEU A 67 3.02 -1.45 4.30
CA LEU A 67 3.20 0.00 4.16
C LEU A 67 3.02 0.46 2.70
N ILE A 68 3.54 -0.29 1.74
CA ILE A 68 3.39 0.01 0.31
C ILE A 68 1.91 -0.05 -0.10
N GLU A 69 1.23 -1.15 0.20
CA GLU A 69 -0.16 -1.36 -0.21
C GLU A 69 -1.11 -0.36 0.46
N SER A 70 -0.99 -0.18 1.78
CA SER A 70 -1.83 0.76 2.51
C SER A 70 -1.61 2.22 2.07
N ASN A 71 -0.36 2.61 1.79
CA ASN A 71 -0.08 3.95 1.27
C ASN A 71 -0.68 4.14 -0.14
N TYR A 72 -0.58 3.14 -1.01
CA TYR A 72 -1.16 3.20 -2.36
C TYR A 72 -2.69 3.33 -2.32
N ALA A 73 -3.36 2.49 -1.53
CA ALA A 73 -4.80 2.58 -1.32
C ALA A 73 -5.17 3.95 -0.71
N GLY A 74 -4.39 4.44 0.25
CA GLY A 74 -4.59 5.75 0.86
C GLY A 74 -4.52 6.91 -0.13
N ILE A 75 -3.54 6.90 -1.04
CA ILE A 75 -3.39 7.91 -2.09
C ILE A 75 -4.66 7.96 -2.96
N HIS A 76 -5.12 6.80 -3.46
CA HIS A 76 -6.32 6.74 -4.30
C HIS A 76 -7.60 7.12 -3.55
N GLY A 77 -7.69 6.75 -2.27
CA GLY A 77 -8.80 7.15 -1.40
C GLY A 77 -8.91 8.67 -1.24
N ILE A 78 -7.79 9.35 -0.98
CA ILE A 78 -7.74 10.82 -0.87
C ILE A 78 -8.03 11.48 -2.24
N MET A 79 -7.46 10.93 -3.32
CA MET A 79 -7.59 11.48 -4.67
C MET A 79 -9.00 11.37 -5.25
N PHE A 80 -9.81 10.40 -4.79
CA PHE A 80 -11.19 10.23 -5.26
C PHE A 80 -12.03 11.50 -5.07
N ASN A 81 -11.99 12.08 -3.86
CA ASN A 81 -12.69 13.32 -3.57
C ASN A 81 -12.03 14.07 -2.40
N MET A 82 -11.36 15.18 -2.73
CA MET A 82 -10.66 16.02 -1.75
C MET A 82 -11.56 17.06 -1.06
N VAL A 83 -12.87 17.11 -1.37
CA VAL A 83 -13.79 18.11 -0.79
C VAL A 83 -13.98 17.92 0.71
N GLY A 84 -13.83 16.70 1.22
CA GLY A 84 -13.97 16.40 2.66
C GLY A 84 -12.86 16.96 3.55
N TYR A 85 -11.67 17.22 2.99
CA TYR A 85 -10.52 17.71 3.75
C TYR A 85 -10.63 19.22 4.03
N THR A 86 -9.93 19.70 5.06
CA THR A 86 -9.96 21.11 5.48
C THR A 86 -9.53 22.04 4.35
N SER A 87 -8.57 21.58 3.54
CA SER A 87 -8.18 22.23 2.30
C SER A 87 -7.66 21.22 1.28
N ARG A 88 -7.67 21.62 0.01
CA ARG A 88 -6.99 20.83 -1.04
C ARG A 88 -5.49 20.70 -0.80
N ILE A 89 -4.88 21.70 -0.16
CA ILE A 89 -3.45 21.71 0.17
C ILE A 89 -3.13 20.61 1.19
N GLU A 90 -3.96 20.47 2.24
CA GLU A 90 -3.80 19.39 3.23
C GLU A 90 -3.91 18.01 2.58
N ALA A 91 -4.91 17.81 1.71
CA ALA A 91 -5.07 16.55 0.99
C ALA A 91 -3.87 16.23 0.09
N GLU A 92 -3.33 17.25 -0.60
CA GLU A 92 -2.13 17.13 -1.44
C GLU A 92 -0.89 16.79 -0.59
N ASP A 93 -0.71 17.45 0.55
CA ASP A 93 0.40 17.18 1.47
C ASP A 93 0.35 15.74 2.01
N MET A 94 -0.84 15.24 2.36
CA MET A 94 -1.04 13.85 2.77
C MET A 94 -0.65 12.88 1.64
N VAL A 95 -1.13 13.13 0.42
CA VAL A 95 -0.77 12.31 -0.75
C VAL A 95 0.75 12.33 -0.98
N ASN A 96 1.40 13.48 -0.87
CA ASN A 96 2.84 13.62 -1.04
C ASN A 96 3.63 12.81 0.00
N VAL A 97 3.20 12.83 1.27
CA VAL A 97 3.81 12.04 2.35
C VAL A 97 3.65 10.54 2.09
N LEU A 98 2.46 10.10 1.72
CA LEU A 98 2.19 8.69 1.42
C LEU A 98 2.99 8.21 0.22
N TRP A 99 3.06 9.04 -0.84
CA TRP A 99 3.82 8.73 -2.05
C TRP A 99 5.32 8.64 -1.76
N ALA A 100 5.89 9.60 -1.03
CA ALA A 100 7.30 9.58 -0.65
C ALA A 100 7.65 8.34 0.19
N SER A 101 6.79 7.98 1.14
CA SER A 101 6.95 6.78 1.95
C SER A 101 6.86 5.51 1.08
N MET A 102 5.90 5.45 0.16
CA MET A 102 5.73 4.30 -0.74
C MET A 102 6.94 4.10 -1.65
N GLN A 103 7.45 5.18 -2.27
CA GLN A 103 8.63 5.11 -3.15
C GLN A 103 9.88 4.62 -2.41
N LEU A 104 10.12 5.13 -1.19
CA LEU A 104 11.24 4.67 -0.36
C LEU A 104 11.17 3.16 -0.09
N ASN A 105 9.99 2.65 0.25
CA ASN A 105 9.78 1.23 0.53
C ASN A 105 9.91 0.37 -0.74
N LEU A 106 9.42 0.85 -1.89
CA LEU A 106 9.61 0.18 -3.18
C LEU A 106 11.09 0.08 -3.55
N ASP A 107 11.86 1.14 -3.34
CA ASP A 107 13.29 1.14 -3.65
C ASP A 107 14.07 0.21 -2.71
N LEU A 108 13.66 0.08 -1.45
CA LEU A 108 14.21 -0.91 -0.53
C LEU A 108 13.96 -2.35 -1.02
N LEU A 109 12.77 -2.65 -1.55
CA LEU A 109 12.45 -3.99 -2.09
C LEU A 109 13.21 -4.33 -3.38
N LYS A 110 13.60 -3.32 -4.17
CA LYS A 110 14.39 -3.52 -5.39
C LYS A 110 15.86 -3.84 -5.11
N ASP A 111 16.37 -3.53 -3.91
CA ASP A 111 17.75 -3.81 -3.56
C ASP A 111 17.99 -5.33 -3.45
N PRO A 112 18.87 -5.93 -4.27
CA PRO A 112 19.15 -7.36 -4.24
C PRO A 112 19.67 -7.85 -2.89
N SER A 113 20.39 -7.01 -2.15
CA SER A 113 20.91 -7.37 -0.82
C SER A 113 19.78 -7.50 0.20
N SER A 114 18.77 -6.64 0.07
CA SER A 114 17.53 -6.75 0.83
C SER A 114 16.82 -8.05 0.46
N VAL A 115 16.65 -8.35 -0.83
CA VAL A 115 16.02 -9.62 -1.28
C VAL A 115 16.73 -10.87 -0.74
N THR A 116 18.07 -10.88 -0.69
CA THR A 116 18.84 -11.99 -0.10
C THR A 116 18.55 -12.16 1.40
N PHE A 117 18.54 -11.06 2.16
CA PHE A 117 18.10 -11.08 3.57
C PHE A 117 16.64 -11.56 3.72
N MET A 118 15.75 -11.15 2.81
CA MET A 118 14.33 -11.53 2.82
C MET A 118 14.12 -13.03 2.58
N ARG A 119 15.02 -13.68 1.83
CA ARG A 119 14.99 -15.13 1.58
C ARG A 119 15.56 -15.96 2.73
N GLY A 120 16.18 -15.32 3.72
CA GLY A 120 16.88 -16.01 4.81
C GLY A 120 18.14 -16.75 4.35
N GLU A 121 18.65 -16.42 3.16
CA GLU A 121 19.88 -16.96 2.60
C GLU A 121 21.02 -16.03 3.05
N THR A 122 21.77 -16.42 4.10
CA THR A 122 22.98 -15.70 4.56
C THR A 122 24.13 -15.84 3.58
#